data_AF-A0A0F0L6L7-F1
#
_entry.id   AF-A0A0F0L6L7-F1
#
_cell.length_a   1.000
_cell.length_b   1.000
_cell.length_c   1.000
_cell.angle_alpha   90.00
_cell.angle_beta   90.00
_cell.angle_gamma   90.00
#
_symmetry.space_group_name_H-M   'P 1'
#
loop_
_entity.id
_entity.type
_entity.pdbx_description
1 polymer ?
#
loop_
_entity_poly.entity_id
_entity_poly.type
_entity_poly.pdbx_seq_one_letter_code
_entity_poly.pdbx_strand_id
1 'polypeptide(L)'
;MELQDWLDTVLEYLKVIAWPVTVIGLLVFFRSEIRKLVGRIRRFKGMGVEADLAEEMSEVAAESEKIPELQTDLGAALIRQQPQPAASLLGRMLIAWSELELEARAAAVRQRMAHGGTNLGVLFGQLRKDGLVSVETEDTARRMQEIRNQIVHRASGLLVDPSFVEHFEEATNNLAIVLRAIPEVESTV
;
A
#
# COMPACT_ATOMS: atom_id res chain seq x y z
N MET A 1 53.89 21.07 25.38
CA MET A 1 52.79 20.50 24.57
C MET A 1 53.16 20.79 23.14
N GLU A 2 53.86 19.83 22.54
CA GLU A 2 54.54 20.04 21.27
C GLU A 2 53.53 20.06 20.12
N LEU A 3 53.80 20.87 19.10
CA LEU A 3 53.00 20.97 17.88
C LEU A 3 52.75 19.61 17.19
N GLN A 4 53.64 18.65 17.45
CA GLN A 4 53.57 17.30 16.91
C GLN A 4 52.44 16.46 17.52
N ASP A 5 52.22 16.54 18.84
CA ASP A 5 51.12 15.83 19.52
C ASP A 5 49.74 16.31 19.04
N TRP A 6 49.64 17.61 18.72
CA TRP A 6 48.40 18.20 18.21
C TRP A 6 48.10 17.74 16.78
N LEU A 7 49.11 17.62 15.92
CA LEU A 7 48.97 17.12 14.56
C LEU A 7 48.51 15.64 14.54
N ASP A 8 49.11 14.81 15.40
CA ASP A 8 48.74 13.39 15.50
C ASP A 8 47.30 13.21 15.99
N THR A 9 46.88 14.02 16.97
CA THR A 9 45.50 14.03 17.47
C THR A 9 44.50 14.38 16.36
N VAL A 10 44.76 15.44 15.58
CA VAL A 10 43.88 15.84 14.46
C VAL A 10 43.81 14.76 13.38
N LEU A 11 44.93 14.08 13.10
CA LEU A 11 44.98 13.02 12.10
C LEU A 11 44.13 11.80 12.49
N GLU A 12 44.10 11.49 13.79
CA GLU A 12 43.32 10.38 14.34
C GLU A 12 41.81 10.64 14.20
N TYR A 13 41.35 11.85 14.52
CA TYR A 13 39.95 12.27 14.30
C TYR A 13 39.58 12.31 12.81
N LEU A 14 40.49 12.74 11.94
CA LEU A 14 40.24 12.81 10.50
C LEU A 14 40.01 11.41 9.91
N LYS A 15 40.77 10.41 10.36
CA LYS A 15 40.59 9.01 9.92
C LYS A 15 39.23 8.44 10.32
N VAL A 16 38.74 8.77 11.52
CA VAL A 16 37.43 8.32 12.01
C VAL A 16 36.29 8.95 11.20
N ILE A 17 36.43 10.22 10.81
CA ILE A 17 35.39 10.97 10.07
C ILE A 17 35.45 10.70 8.56
N ALA A 18 36.61 10.33 8.03
CA ALA A 18 36.79 10.05 6.60
C ALA A 18 35.82 8.99 6.09
N TRP A 19 35.58 7.90 6.83
CA TRP A 19 34.71 6.81 6.38
C TRP A 19 33.22 7.22 6.34
N PRO A 20 32.62 7.81 7.39
CA PRO A 20 31.26 8.37 7.33
C PRO A 20 31.07 9.39 6.22
N VAL A 21 32.01 10.32 6.05
CA VAL A 21 31.93 11.35 4.98
C VAL A 21 31.97 10.72 3.60
N THR A 22 32.81 9.70 3.41
CA THR A 22 32.88 8.96 2.15
C THR A 22 31.58 8.20 1.88
N VAL A 23 31.03 7.51 2.87
CA VAL A 23 29.76 6.77 2.75
C VAL A 23 28.61 7.72 2.45
N ILE A 24 28.48 8.82 3.21
CA ILE A 24 27.43 9.83 2.99
C ILE A 24 27.58 10.49 1.62
N GLY A 25 28.82 10.83 1.23
CA GLY A 25 29.12 11.40 -0.08
C GLY A 25 28.69 10.48 -1.21
N LEU A 26 29.03 9.18 -1.13
CA LEU A 26 28.59 8.17 -2.08
C LEU A 26 27.05 8.07 -2.10
N LEU A 27 26.42 8.00 -0.93
CA LEU A 27 24.97 7.85 -0.82
C LEU A 27 24.23 9.05 -1.43
N VAL A 28 24.73 10.27 -1.21
CA VAL A 28 24.19 11.50 -1.81
C VAL A 28 24.43 11.56 -3.31
N PHE A 29 25.62 11.17 -3.78
CA PHE A 29 25.96 11.18 -5.21
C PHE A 29 25.14 10.16 -6.00
N PHE A 30 24.99 8.95 -5.47
CA PHE A 30 24.26 7.86 -6.13
C PHE A 30 22.75 7.85 -5.83
N ARG A 31 22.23 8.75 -4.98
CA ARG A 31 20.79 8.77 -4.61
C ARG A 31 19.86 8.86 -5.83
N SER A 32 20.30 9.56 -6.89
CA SER A 32 19.51 9.74 -8.12
C SER A 32 19.45 8.45 -8.93
N GLU A 33 20.58 7.77 -9.10
CA GLU A 33 20.70 6.51 -9.83
C GLU A 33 20.00 5.36 -9.09
N ILE A 34 20.16 5.29 -7.76
CA ILE A 34 19.45 4.32 -6.91
C ILE A 34 17.94 4.49 -7.04
N ARG A 35 17.41 5.72 -7.04
CA ARG A 35 15.97 5.96 -7.24
C ARG A 35 15.47 5.51 -8.61
N LYS A 36 16.25 5.74 -9.69
CA LYS A 36 15.88 5.29 -11.04
C LYS A 36 15.79 3.76 -11.11
N LEU A 37 16.77 3.07 -10.54
CA LEU A 37 16.81 1.60 -10.51
C LEU A 37 15.67 1.00 -9.67
N VAL A 38 15.42 1.55 -8.48
CA VAL A 38 14.32 1.12 -7.61
C VAL A 38 12.95 1.36 -8.28
N GLY A 39 12.78 2.48 -8.99
CA GLY A 39 11.56 2.75 -9.76
C GLY A 39 11.31 1.72 -10.87
N ARG A 40 12.36 1.30 -11.58
CA ARG A 40 12.27 0.30 -12.66
C ARG A 40 11.94 -1.11 -12.13
N ILE A 41 12.55 -1.52 -11.02
CA ILE A 41 12.26 -2.79 -10.35
C ILE A 41 10.82 -2.82 -9.83
N ARG A 42 10.32 -1.70 -9.28
CA ARG A 42 8.93 -1.59 -8.81
C ARG A 42 7.90 -1.80 -9.93
N ARG A 43 8.12 -1.21 -11.12
CA ARG A 43 7.22 -1.41 -12.27
C ARG A 43 7.23 -2.86 -12.78
N PHE A 44 8.40 -3.49 -12.81
CA PHE A 44 8.53 -4.88 -13.26
C PHE A 44 7.90 -5.89 -12.28
N LYS A 45 8.05 -5.65 -10.96
CA LYS A 45 7.38 -6.47 -9.93
C LYS A 45 5.86 -6.36 -9.99
N GLY A 46 5.30 -5.21 -10.32
CA GLY A 46 3.84 -5.06 -10.45
C GLY A 46 3.27 -5.93 -11.58
N MET A 47 3.90 -5.88 -12.76
CA MET A 47 3.39 -6.56 -13.96
C MET A 47 3.70 -8.07 -14.00
N GLY A 48 4.87 -8.49 -13.48
CA GLY A 48 5.23 -9.91 -13.43
C GLY A 48 4.43 -10.70 -12.40
N VAL A 49 4.20 -10.12 -11.21
CA VAL A 49 3.44 -10.79 -10.13
C VAL A 49 1.98 -11.01 -10.51
N GLU A 50 1.35 -10.07 -11.24
CA GLU A 50 -0.02 -10.23 -11.72
C GLU A 50 -0.15 -11.35 -12.77
N ALA A 51 0.84 -11.49 -13.65
CA ALA A 51 0.86 -12.56 -14.65
C ALA A 51 1.11 -13.94 -14.02
N ASP A 52 2.09 -14.05 -13.11
CA ASP A 52 2.40 -15.29 -12.40
C ASP A 52 1.20 -15.78 -11.56
N LEU A 53 0.49 -14.85 -10.88
CA LEU A 53 -0.73 -15.16 -10.13
C LEU A 53 -1.88 -15.65 -11.04
N ALA A 54 -2.03 -15.07 -12.22
CA ALA A 54 -3.07 -15.49 -13.16
C ALA A 54 -2.79 -16.91 -13.69
N GLU A 55 -1.53 -17.24 -13.95
CA GLU A 55 -1.09 -18.57 -14.35
C GLU A 55 -1.28 -19.59 -13.23
N GLU A 56 -0.81 -19.29 -12.01
CA GLU A 56 -0.97 -20.15 -10.83
C GLU A 56 -2.45 -20.39 -10.50
N MET A 57 -3.30 -19.37 -10.59
CA MET A 57 -4.75 -19.52 -10.38
C MET A 57 -5.43 -20.33 -11.49
N SER A 58 -4.95 -20.24 -12.73
CA SER A 58 -5.44 -21.07 -13.84
C SER A 58 -5.09 -22.54 -13.62
N GLU A 59 -3.89 -22.83 -13.12
CA GLU A 59 -3.46 -24.19 -12.78
C GLU A 59 -4.29 -24.76 -11.62
N VAL A 60 -4.47 -23.98 -10.54
CA VAL A 60 -5.31 -24.35 -9.39
C VAL A 60 -6.76 -24.59 -9.81
N ALA A 61 -7.31 -23.75 -10.70
CA ALA A 61 -8.66 -23.94 -11.22
C ALA A 61 -8.77 -25.26 -12.01
N ALA A 62 -7.82 -25.54 -12.91
CA ALA A 62 -7.79 -26.76 -13.70
C ALA A 62 -7.56 -28.03 -12.85
N GLU A 63 -6.85 -27.92 -11.73
CA GLU A 63 -6.70 -29.00 -10.75
C GLU A 63 -7.98 -29.19 -9.92
N SER A 64 -8.68 -28.10 -9.60
CA SER A 64 -9.94 -28.15 -8.84
C SER A 64 -11.07 -28.88 -9.57
N GLU A 65 -11.11 -28.81 -10.90
CA GLU A 65 -12.10 -29.56 -11.72
C GLU A 65 -11.89 -31.08 -11.66
N LYS A 66 -10.69 -31.52 -11.32
CA LYS A 66 -10.32 -32.94 -11.24
C LYS A 66 -10.56 -33.54 -9.85
N ILE A 67 -11.07 -32.75 -8.89
CA ILE A 67 -11.36 -33.20 -7.53
C ILE A 67 -12.47 -34.28 -7.59
N PRO A 68 -12.16 -35.55 -7.29
CA PRO A 68 -13.09 -36.66 -7.47
C PRO A 68 -14.32 -36.56 -6.54
N GLU A 69 -14.21 -35.87 -5.41
CA GLU A 69 -15.30 -35.61 -4.47
C GLU A 69 -16.38 -34.70 -5.08
N LEU A 70 -16.02 -33.79 -6.00
CA LEU A 70 -16.96 -32.91 -6.69
C LEU A 70 -17.70 -33.60 -7.85
N GLN A 71 -17.17 -34.72 -8.34
CA GLN A 71 -17.76 -35.52 -9.43
C GLN A 71 -18.81 -36.52 -8.94
N THR A 72 -19.07 -36.58 -7.62
CA THR A 72 -20.16 -37.36 -7.04
C THR A 72 -21.50 -36.64 -7.20
N ASP A 73 -22.61 -37.38 -7.27
CA ASP A 73 -23.97 -36.80 -7.33
C ASP A 73 -24.27 -35.84 -6.17
N LEU A 74 -23.64 -36.08 -5.01
CA LEU A 74 -23.71 -35.21 -3.83
C LEU A 74 -22.90 -33.92 -4.03
N GLY A 75 -21.68 -34.01 -4.59
CA GLY A 75 -20.86 -32.85 -4.95
C GLY A 75 -21.55 -31.94 -5.98
N ALA A 76 -22.14 -32.54 -7.02
CA ALA A 76 -22.90 -31.82 -8.05
C ALA A 76 -24.20 -31.20 -7.52
N ALA A 77 -24.82 -31.78 -6.48
CA ALA A 77 -25.98 -31.22 -5.80
C ALA A 77 -25.61 -30.06 -4.86
N LEU A 78 -24.47 -30.15 -4.16
CA LEU A 78 -23.96 -29.10 -3.27
C LEU A 78 -23.42 -27.88 -4.03
N ILE A 79 -22.79 -28.07 -5.19
CA ILE A 79 -22.43 -26.96 -6.10
C ILE A 79 -23.69 -26.23 -6.58
N ARG A 80 -24.76 -26.97 -6.91
CA ARG A 80 -26.05 -26.38 -7.32
C ARG A 80 -26.80 -25.69 -6.17
N GLN A 81 -26.52 -26.04 -4.92
CA GLN A 81 -27.12 -25.45 -3.72
C GLN A 81 -26.27 -24.35 -3.09
N GLN A 82 -25.08 -24.05 -3.63
CA GLN A 82 -24.27 -22.96 -3.10
C GLN A 82 -25.05 -21.64 -3.22
N PRO A 83 -25.33 -20.96 -2.10
CA PRO A 83 -25.84 -19.61 -2.16
C PRO A 83 -24.72 -18.72 -2.71
N GLN A 84 -24.88 -18.21 -3.93
CA GLN A 84 -24.30 -16.92 -4.28
C GLN A 84 -25.03 -15.86 -3.44
N PRO A 85 -24.41 -14.83 -2.83
CA PRO A 85 -23.00 -14.63 -2.52
C PRO A 85 -22.84 -13.93 -1.14
N ALA A 86 -22.50 -14.64 -0.06
CA ALA A 86 -21.85 -13.95 1.09
C ALA A 86 -20.50 -13.34 0.65
N ALA A 87 -19.96 -13.85 -0.48
CA ALA A 87 -18.89 -13.27 -1.27
C ALA A 87 -19.21 -11.90 -1.92
N SER A 88 -20.47 -11.41 -1.97
CA SER A 88 -20.78 -10.14 -2.66
C SER A 88 -20.70 -8.93 -1.76
N LEU A 89 -21.16 -8.99 -0.51
CA LEU A 89 -21.13 -7.84 0.39
C LEU A 89 -19.70 -7.55 0.86
N LEU A 90 -19.01 -8.58 1.38
CA LEU A 90 -17.61 -8.46 1.74
C LEU A 90 -16.74 -8.18 0.51
N GLY A 91 -17.03 -8.84 -0.62
CA GLY A 91 -16.32 -8.59 -1.88
C GLY A 91 -16.44 -7.15 -2.36
N ARG A 92 -17.65 -6.57 -2.33
CA ARG A 92 -17.90 -5.16 -2.64
C ARG A 92 -17.10 -4.22 -1.75
N MET A 93 -17.08 -4.46 -0.44
CA MET A 93 -16.28 -3.67 0.49
C MET A 93 -14.77 -3.75 0.18
N LEU A 94 -14.27 -4.94 -0.15
CA LEU A 94 -12.86 -5.12 -0.52
C LEU A 94 -12.53 -4.43 -1.85
N ILE A 95 -13.43 -4.45 -2.82
CA ILE A 95 -13.29 -3.73 -4.10
C ILE A 95 -13.23 -2.22 -3.83
N ALA A 96 -14.22 -1.67 -3.13
CA ALA A 96 -14.29 -0.24 -2.80
C ALA A 96 -13.05 0.23 -2.00
N TRP A 97 -12.57 -0.61 -1.08
CA TRP A 97 -11.31 -0.35 -0.37
C TRP A 97 -10.10 -0.36 -1.30
N SER A 98 -10.00 -1.33 -2.20
CA SER A 98 -8.91 -1.45 -3.18
C SER A 98 -8.85 -0.23 -4.10
N GLU A 99 -10.01 0.30 -4.51
CA GLU A 99 -10.10 1.53 -5.31
C GLU A 99 -9.57 2.74 -4.54
N LEU A 100 -9.95 2.90 -3.27
CA LEU A 100 -9.39 3.95 -2.40
C LEU A 100 -7.87 3.82 -2.23
N GLU A 101 -7.35 2.60 -2.04
CA GLU A 101 -5.90 2.38 -1.94
C GLU A 101 -5.16 2.78 -3.22
N LEU A 102 -5.75 2.50 -4.39
CA LEU A 102 -5.16 2.90 -5.67
C LEU A 102 -5.06 4.42 -5.77
N GLU A 103 -6.12 5.14 -5.38
CA GLU A 103 -6.13 6.61 -5.37
C GLU A 103 -5.15 7.19 -4.34
N ALA A 104 -5.03 6.56 -3.18
CA ALA A 104 -4.05 6.93 -2.16
C ALA A 104 -2.61 6.76 -2.66
N ARG A 105 -2.32 5.67 -3.38
CA ARG A 105 -1.02 5.46 -4.02
C ARG A 105 -0.76 6.54 -5.08
N ALA A 106 -1.75 6.85 -5.91
CA ALA A 106 -1.64 7.89 -6.92
C ALA A 106 -1.37 9.27 -6.29
N ALA A 107 -2.10 9.63 -5.23
CA ALA A 107 -1.90 10.86 -4.47
C ALA A 107 -0.51 10.92 -3.83
N ALA A 108 -0.06 9.83 -3.19
CA ALA A 108 1.28 9.76 -2.60
C ALA A 108 2.39 9.99 -3.66
N VAL A 109 2.19 9.48 -4.88
CA VAL A 109 3.11 9.71 -6.01
C VAL A 109 3.07 11.17 -6.47
N ARG A 110 1.88 11.77 -6.65
CA ARG A 110 1.72 13.20 -6.99
C ARG A 110 2.41 14.10 -5.96
N GLN A 111 2.30 13.75 -4.67
CA GLN A 111 2.92 14.46 -3.56
C GLN A 111 4.39 14.09 -3.32
N ARG A 112 5.01 13.26 -4.18
CA ARG A 112 6.41 12.81 -4.09
C ARG A 112 6.77 12.20 -2.72
N MET A 113 5.80 11.56 -2.06
CA MET A 113 5.99 10.99 -0.74
C MET A 113 6.83 9.71 -0.81
N ALA A 114 7.89 9.62 -0.01
CA ALA A 114 8.78 8.47 0.01
C ALA A 114 8.10 7.20 0.54
N HIS A 115 7.16 7.34 1.48
CA HIS A 115 6.59 6.22 2.26
C HIS A 115 5.05 6.27 2.40
N GLY A 116 4.35 7.15 1.68
CA GLY A 116 2.91 7.40 1.88
C GLY A 116 1.92 6.49 1.14
N GLY A 117 2.38 5.56 0.28
CA GLY A 117 1.47 4.84 -0.63
C GLY A 117 0.73 3.62 -0.04
N THR A 118 1.19 3.04 1.07
CA THR A 118 0.68 1.75 1.57
C THR A 118 -0.09 1.84 2.88
N ASN A 119 -0.08 2.99 3.56
CA ASN A 119 -0.79 3.19 4.83
C ASN A 119 -1.56 4.51 4.77
N LEU A 120 -2.89 4.42 4.70
CA LEU A 120 -3.79 5.58 4.59
C LEU A 120 -3.62 6.54 5.78
N GLY A 121 -3.50 6.03 7.00
CA GLY A 121 -3.26 6.87 8.18
C GLY A 121 -1.97 7.69 8.08
N VAL A 122 -0.89 7.10 7.55
CA VAL A 122 0.37 7.82 7.31
C VAL A 122 0.20 8.87 6.20
N LEU A 123 -0.47 8.51 5.10
CA LEU A 123 -0.74 9.42 3.99
C LEU A 123 -1.54 10.64 4.46
N PHE A 124 -2.72 10.41 5.04
CA PHE A 124 -3.61 11.49 5.47
C PHE A 124 -3.00 12.31 6.62
N GLY A 125 -2.21 11.69 7.51
CA GLY A 125 -1.46 12.42 8.52
C GLY A 125 -0.40 13.36 7.93
N GLN A 126 0.23 12.98 6.82
CA GLN A 126 1.15 13.86 6.10
C GLN A 126 0.40 14.95 5.32
N LEU A 127 -0.66 14.59 4.59
CA LEU A 127 -1.49 15.55 3.87
C LEU A 127 -2.08 16.62 4.79
N ARG A 128 -2.45 16.26 6.03
CA ARG A 128 -2.90 17.22 7.03
C ARG A 128 -1.78 18.16 7.46
N LYS A 129 -0.57 17.63 7.73
CA LYS A 129 0.60 18.46 8.09
C LYS A 129 0.93 19.47 6.98
N ASP A 130 0.70 19.07 5.73
CA ASP A 130 0.92 19.91 4.55
C ASP A 130 -0.28 20.86 4.28
N GLY A 131 -1.33 20.82 5.11
CA GLY A 131 -2.51 21.70 5.01
C GLY A 131 -3.47 21.37 3.86
N LEU A 132 -3.32 20.19 3.24
CA LEU A 132 -4.08 19.79 2.05
C LEU A 132 -5.41 19.11 2.38
N VAL A 133 -5.55 18.61 3.60
CA VAL A 133 -6.79 18.00 4.11
C VAL A 133 -7.03 18.46 5.55
N SER A 134 -8.29 18.41 5.98
CA SER A 134 -8.67 18.77 7.33
C SER A 134 -8.38 17.66 8.34
N VAL A 135 -8.50 17.98 9.63
CA VAL A 135 -8.36 17.00 10.73
C VAL A 135 -9.45 15.93 10.63
N GLU A 136 -10.67 16.33 10.27
CA GLU A 136 -11.82 15.46 10.13
C GLU A 136 -11.60 14.41 9.02
N THR A 137 -10.98 14.82 7.91
CA THR A 137 -10.63 13.91 6.82
C THR A 137 -9.59 12.87 7.26
N GLU A 138 -8.55 13.29 7.99
CA GLU A 138 -7.55 12.36 8.54
C GLU A 138 -8.19 11.36 9.53
N ASP A 139 -9.01 11.85 10.45
CA ASP A 139 -9.67 11.01 11.45
C ASP A 139 -10.62 10.00 10.79
N THR A 140 -11.33 10.43 9.75
CA THR A 140 -12.21 9.55 8.95
C THR A 140 -11.40 8.45 8.26
N ALA A 141 -10.28 8.81 7.62
CA ALA A 141 -9.40 7.83 6.97
C ALA A 141 -8.81 6.82 7.96
N ARG A 142 -8.43 7.27 9.17
CA ARG A 142 -7.91 6.40 10.22
C ARG A 142 -8.95 5.41 10.72
N ARG A 143 -10.17 5.89 11.00
CA ARG A 143 -11.30 5.03 11.40
C ARG A 143 -11.64 4.01 10.31
N MET A 144 -11.62 4.42 9.05
CA MET A 144 -11.85 3.50 7.92
C MET A 144 -10.78 2.40 7.84
N GLN A 145 -9.52 2.74 8.09
CA GLN A 145 -8.43 1.74 8.17
C GLN A 145 -8.60 0.77 9.34
N GLU A 146 -9.07 1.24 10.49
CA GLU A 146 -9.41 0.38 11.63
C GLU A 146 -10.56 -0.57 11.30
N ILE A 147 -11.63 -0.08 10.66
CA ILE A 147 -12.77 -0.89 10.21
C ILE A 147 -12.29 -1.97 9.23
N ARG A 148 -11.50 -1.61 8.21
CA ARG A 148 -10.93 -2.59 7.27
C ARG A 148 -10.09 -3.66 7.98
N ASN A 149 -9.26 -3.26 8.93
CA ASN A 149 -8.45 -4.23 9.69
C ASN A 149 -9.33 -5.19 10.51
N GLN A 150 -10.41 -4.68 11.12
CA GLN A 150 -11.36 -5.53 11.84
C GLN A 150 -12.09 -6.50 10.90
N ILE A 151 -12.48 -6.06 9.71
CA ILE A 151 -13.14 -6.90 8.70
C ILE A 151 -12.22 -8.04 8.26
N VAL A 152 -10.96 -7.74 7.92
CA VAL A 152 -9.98 -8.76 7.48
C VAL A 152 -9.68 -9.79 8.58
N HIS A 153 -9.58 -9.35 9.84
CA HIS A 153 -9.26 -10.25 10.96
C HIS A 153 -10.47 -10.96 11.58
N ARG A 154 -11.71 -10.49 11.33
CA ARG A 154 -12.96 -11.06 11.89
C ARG A 154 -13.93 -11.56 10.82
N ALA A 155 -13.46 -11.73 9.57
CA ALA A 155 -14.26 -12.08 8.39
C ALA A 155 -15.14 -13.33 8.55
N SER A 156 -14.89 -14.17 9.56
CA SER A 156 -15.65 -15.39 9.85
C SER A 156 -16.96 -15.18 10.63
N GLY A 157 -17.24 -13.98 11.17
CA GLY A 157 -18.36 -13.81 12.12
C GLY A 157 -19.13 -12.48 12.08
N LEU A 158 -18.82 -11.55 11.17
CA LEU A 158 -19.57 -10.31 11.06
C LEU A 158 -20.79 -10.52 10.16
N LEU A 159 -22.01 -10.39 10.71
CA LEU A 159 -23.21 -10.16 9.90
C LEU A 159 -23.09 -8.76 9.30
N VAL A 160 -22.55 -8.68 8.08
CA VAL A 160 -22.48 -7.45 7.31
C VAL A 160 -23.84 -7.24 6.63
N ASP A 161 -24.59 -6.26 7.09
CA ASP A 161 -25.85 -5.85 6.46
C ASP A 161 -25.59 -4.96 5.23
N PRO A 162 -26.45 -5.00 4.18
CA PRO A 162 -26.30 -4.16 3.00
C PRO A 162 -26.12 -2.67 3.28
N SER A 163 -26.82 -2.11 4.28
CA SER A 163 -26.70 -0.70 4.64
C SER A 163 -25.30 -0.33 5.15
N PHE A 164 -24.62 -1.26 5.82
CA PHE A 164 -23.25 -1.05 6.26
C PHE A 164 -22.27 -1.02 5.07
N VAL A 165 -22.50 -1.87 4.06
CA VAL A 165 -21.70 -1.87 2.83
C VAL A 165 -21.87 -0.56 2.08
N GLU A 166 -23.11 -0.08 1.93
CA GLU A 166 -23.40 1.19 1.25
C GLU A 166 -22.69 2.36 1.93
N HIS A 167 -22.80 2.48 3.26
CA HIS A 167 -22.09 3.54 3.99
C HIS A 167 -20.56 3.42 3.89
N PHE A 168 -20.03 2.18 3.84
CA PHE A 168 -18.60 1.96 3.67
C PHE A 168 -18.13 2.37 2.28
N GLU A 169 -18.85 1.95 1.23
CA GLU A 169 -18.59 2.36 -0.15
C GLU A 169 -18.63 3.89 -0.29
N GLU A 170 -19.65 4.53 0.27
CA GLU A 170 -19.79 5.98 0.28
C GLU A 170 -18.60 6.66 0.96
N ALA A 171 -18.20 6.19 2.14
CA ALA A 171 -17.05 6.73 2.87
C ALA A 171 -15.74 6.55 2.09
N THR A 172 -15.52 5.39 1.45
CA THR A 172 -14.34 5.18 0.60
C THR A 172 -14.33 6.10 -0.62
N ASN A 173 -15.47 6.28 -1.27
CA ASN A 173 -15.61 7.17 -2.43
C ASN A 173 -15.37 8.64 -2.04
N ASN A 174 -15.89 9.09 -0.90
CA ASN A 174 -15.67 10.44 -0.40
C ASN A 174 -14.18 10.73 -0.15
N LEU A 175 -13.46 9.79 0.49
CA LEU A 175 -12.02 9.92 0.68
C LEU A 175 -11.24 9.89 -0.65
N ALA A 176 -11.66 9.06 -1.61
CA ALA A 176 -11.07 9.01 -2.94
C ALA A 176 -11.25 10.35 -3.69
N ILE A 177 -12.43 10.96 -3.61
CA ILE A 177 -12.70 12.29 -4.18
C ILE A 177 -11.77 13.34 -3.58
N VAL A 178 -11.60 13.34 -2.25
CA VAL A 178 -10.65 14.26 -1.60
C VAL A 178 -9.24 14.06 -2.14
N LEU A 179 -8.78 12.81 -2.25
CA LEU A 179 -7.44 12.50 -2.77
C LEU A 179 -7.25 12.96 -4.23
N ARG A 180 -8.28 12.84 -5.07
CA ARG A 180 -8.28 13.33 -6.46
C ARG A 180 -8.27 14.86 -6.55
N ALA A 181 -8.89 15.55 -5.60
CA ALA A 181 -8.96 17.00 -5.55
C ALA A 181 -7.66 17.68 -5.05
N ILE A 182 -6.72 16.91 -4.49
CA ILE A 182 -5.44 17.45 -4.03
C ILE A 182 -4.59 17.88 -5.24
N PRO A 183 -4.13 19.16 -5.27
CA PRO A 183 -3.33 19.68 -6.37
C PRO A 183 -1.96 18.99 -6.43
N GLU A 184 -1.41 18.86 -7.63
CA GLU A 184 -0.04 18.38 -7.84
C GLU A 184 0.97 19.33 -7.19
N VAL A 185 2.07 18.78 -6.67
CA VAL A 185 3.18 19.60 -6.18
C VAL A 185 3.73 20.42 -7.34
N GLU A 186 3.47 21.73 -7.32
CA GLU A 186 4.05 22.68 -8.28
C GLU A 186 5.57 22.51 -8.31
N SER A 187 6.10 22.28 -9.51
CA SER A 187 7.53 22.33 -9.75
C SER A 187 7.99 23.78 -9.59
N THR A 188 8.35 24.17 -8.37
CA THR A 188 9.27 25.30 -8.17
C THR A 188 10.59 24.91 -8.83
N VAL A 189 10.75 25.39 -10.06
CA VAL A 189 12.02 25.49 -10.79
C VAL A 189 12.88 26.55 -10.13
#